data_AF-A0A1E5FYI0-F1
#
_entry.id   AF-A0A1E5FYI0-F1
#
_cell.length_a   1.000
_cell.length_b   1.000
_cell.length_c   1.000
_cell.angle_alpha   90.00
_cell.angle_beta   90.00
_cell.angle_gamma   90.00
#
_symmetry.space_group_name_H-M   'P 1'
#
loop_
_entity.id
_entity.type
_entity.pdbx_description
1 polymer ?
#
loop_
_entity_poly.entity_id
_entity_poly.type
_entity_poly.pdbx_seq_one_letter_code
_entity_poly.pdbx_strand_id
1 'polypeptide(L)' 'MAQAFGFVFLYIVIAIFELPPLYGNKRWKEMGIYLTVWSIGITLIMLISFGIAIPSPAEPLERFIVMIFGL' A
#
# COMPACT_ATOMS: atom_id res chain seq x y z
N MET A 1 12.75 1.22 12.87
CA MET A 1 12.09 2.52 13.18
C MET A 1 12.52 3.65 12.26
N ALA A 2 13.79 4.06 12.20
CA ALA A 2 14.22 5.20 11.36
C ALA A 2 13.82 5.11 9.86
N GLN A 3 13.88 3.91 9.28
CA GLN A 3 13.51 3.67 7.88
C GLN A 3 12.01 3.93 7.62
N ALA A 4 11.14 3.65 8.59
CA ALA A 4 9.69 3.85 8.49
C ALA A 4 9.32 5.33 8.32
N PHE A 5 9.99 6.20 9.09
CA PHE A 5 9.78 7.64 9.00
C PHE A 5 10.17 8.20 7.64
N GLY A 6 11.24 7.66 7.02
CA GLY A 6 11.62 8.00 5.65
C GLY A 6 10.54 7.63 4.63
N PHE A 7 9.96 6.44 4.74
CA PHE A 7 8.85 6.02 3.87
C PHE A 7 7.59 6.85 4.07
N VAL A 8 7.21 7.14 5.31
CA VAL A 8 6.06 8.00 5.62
C VAL A 8 6.26 9.41 5.07
N PHE A 9 7.46 9.98 5.21
CA PHE A 9 7.79 11.28 4.63
C PHE A 9 7.67 11.28 3.10
N LEU A 10 8.26 10.28 2.43
CA LEU A 10 8.16 10.14 0.98
C LEU A 10 6.70 10.04 0.52
N TYR A 11 5.89 9.25 1.24
CA TYR A 11 4.46 9.20 1.01
C TYR A 11 3.87 10.61 1.09
N ILE A 12 3.98 11.32 2.20
CA ILE A 12 3.39 12.66 2.35
C ILE A 12 3.76 13.59 1.17
N VAL A 13 5.01 13.57 0.73
CA VAL A 13 5.45 14.33 -0.45
C VAL A 13 4.66 13.95 -1.70
N ILE A 14 4.54 12.66 -2.02
CA ILE A 14 3.76 12.17 -3.16
C ILE A 14 2.30 12.62 -3.07
N ALA A 15 1.66 12.49 -1.91
CA ALA A 15 0.27 12.91 -1.72
C ALA A 15 0.06 14.41 -1.94
N ILE A 16 1.02 15.25 -1.55
CA ILE A 16 0.95 16.71 -1.80
C ILE A 16 0.98 17.03 -3.29
N PHE A 17 1.69 16.26 -4.11
CA PHE A 17 1.73 16.49 -5.56
C PHE A 17 0.56 15.84 -6.30
N GLU A 18 0.08 14.67 -5.86
CA GLU A 18 -0.97 13.92 -6.57
C GLU A 18 -2.40 14.28 -6.16
N LEU A 19 -2.67 14.60 -4.89
CA LEU A 19 -4.03 14.89 -4.43
C LEU A 19 -4.60 16.21 -4.97
N PRO A 20 -3.86 17.34 -5.03
CA PRO A 20 -4.41 18.59 -5.55
C PRO A 20 -4.95 18.50 -6.99
N PRO A 21 -4.23 17.92 -7.97
CA PRO A 21 -4.79 17.78 -9.32
C PRO A 21 -5.96 16.79 -9.38
N LEU A 22 -5.99 15.75 -8.54
CA LEU A 22 -7.14 14.84 -8.46
C LEU A 22 -8.40 15.55 -7.93
N TYR A 23 -8.24 16.34 -6.88
CA TYR A 23 -9.31 17.14 -6.27
C TYR A 23 -9.78 18.25 -7.23
N GLY A 24 -8.85 19.02 -7.80
CA GLY A 24 -9.14 20.12 -8.71
C GLY A 24 -9.86 19.69 -9.99
N ASN A 25 -9.50 18.53 -10.54
CA ASN A 25 -10.16 17.96 -11.72
C ASN A 25 -11.45 17.17 -11.40
N LYS A 26 -11.92 17.19 -10.14
CA LYS A 26 -13.12 16.43 -9.69
C LYS A 26 -13.05 14.93 -10.00
N ARG A 27 -11.84 14.36 -10.01
CA ARG A 27 -11.57 12.95 -10.28
C ARG A 27 -11.75 12.11 -9.02
N TRP A 28 -12.97 12.16 -8.45
CA TRP A 28 -13.28 11.59 -7.13
C TRP A 28 -13.09 10.08 -7.07
N LYS A 29 -13.39 9.37 -8.17
CA LYS A 29 -13.22 7.92 -8.26
C LYS A 29 -11.74 7.56 -8.20
N GLU A 30 -10.91 8.23 -9.00
CA GLU A 30 -9.46 8.00 -8.99
C GLU A 30 -8.83 8.43 -7.67
N MET A 31 -9.30 9.54 -7.08
CA MET A 31 -8.87 9.96 -5.75
C MET A 31 -9.24 8.93 -4.68
N GLY A 32 -10.43 8.34 -4.75
CA GLY A 32 -10.86 7.28 -3.84
C GLY A 32 -10.00 6.02 -3.98
N ILE A 33 -9.71 5.59 -5.20
CA ILE A 33 -8.80 4.45 -5.46
C ILE A 33 -7.41 4.75 -4.94
N TYR A 34 -6.87 5.95 -5.25
CA TYR A 34 -5.58 6.41 -4.78
C TYR A 34 -5.52 6.32 -3.26
N LEU A 35 -6.41 7.03 -2.54
CA LEU A 35 -6.44 7.04 -1.07
C LEU A 35 -6.60 5.64 -0.45
N THR A 36 -7.33 4.74 -1.12
CA THR A 36 -7.50 3.36 -0.65
C THR A 36 -6.18 2.60 -0.71
N VAL A 37 -5.52 2.56 -1.88
CA VAL A 37 -4.22 1.90 -2.04
C VAL A 37 -3.17 2.54 -1.13
N TRP A 38 -3.23 3.86 -1.02
CA TRP A 38 -2.31 4.65 -0.23
C TRP A 38 -2.41 4.36 1.27
N SER A 39 -3.64 4.29 1.79
CA SER A 39 -3.89 3.95 3.19
C SER A 39 -3.43 2.52 3.52
N ILE A 40 -3.68 1.55 2.63
CA ILE A 40 -3.19 0.18 2.78
C ILE A 40 -1.65 0.17 2.89
N GLY A 41 -0.95 0.87 2.00
CA GLY A 41 0.52 0.94 2.04
C GLY A 41 1.07 1.51 3.35
N ILE A 42 0.48 2.62 3.83
CA ILE A 42 0.87 3.22 5.12
C ILE A 42 0.60 2.28 6.28
N THR A 43 -0.57 1.64 6.31
CA THR A 43 -0.91 0.67 7.35
C THR A 43 0.11 -0.46 7.39
N LEU A 44 0.47 -1.04 6.24
CA LEU A 44 1.47 -2.12 6.18
C LEU A 44 2.84 -1.66 6.70
N ILE A 45 3.32 -0.49 6.28
CA ILE A 45 4.60 0.06 6.74
C ILE A 45 4.59 0.28 8.25
N MET A 46 3.50 0.81 8.80
CA MET A 46 3.35 1.01 10.25
C MET A 46 3.35 -0.31 11.02
N LEU A 47 2.58 -1.30 10.55
CA LEU A 47 2.53 -2.64 11.16
C LEU A 47 3.92 -3.29 11.19
N ILE A 48 4.64 -3.29 10.06
CA ILE A 48 6.01 -3.82 9.95
C ILE A 48 6.94 -3.07 10.92
N SER A 49 6.77 -1.75 11.04
CA SER A 49 7.62 -0.90 11.89
C SER A 49 7.40 -1.12 13.38
N PHE A 50 6.20 -1.56 13.78
CA PHE A 50 5.89 -2.01 15.13
C PHE A 50 6.29 -3.46 15.39
N GLY A 51 6.94 -4.13 14.44
CA GLY A 51 7.38 -5.51 14.57
C GLY A 51 6.23 -6.52 14.46
N ILE A 52 5.07 -6.10 13.94
CA ILE A 52 3.95 -7.01 13.70
C ILE A 52 4.33 -7.87 12.49
N ALA A 53 4.46 -9.17 12.72
CA ALA A 53 4.73 -10.14 11.66
C ALA A 53 3.53 -10.21 10.73
N ILE A 54 3.68 -9.71 9.51
CA ILE A 54 2.68 -9.86 8.45
C ILE A 54 2.94 -11.21 7.79
N PRO A 55 1.98 -12.16 7.82
CA PRO A 55 2.16 -13.46 7.20
C PRO A 55 2.43 -13.28 5.71
N SER A 56 3.46 -13.98 5.21
CA SER A 56 3.82 -13.92 3.80
C SER A 56 2.70 -14.52 2.95
N PRO A 57 2.23 -13.83 1.90
CA PRO A 57 1.26 -14.40 0.97
C PRO A 57 1.90 -15.47 0.07
N ALA A 58 3.22 -15.69 0.13
CA ALA A 58 3.93 -16.62 -0.73
C ALA A 58 3.41 -18.06 -0.60
N GLU A 59 3.21 -18.57 0.61
CA GLU A 59 2.69 -19.92 0.83
C GLU A 59 1.25 -20.10 0.29
N PRO A 60 0.28 -19.20 0.58
CA PRO A 60 -1.03 -19.24 -0.05
C PRO A 60 -0.98 -19.14 -1.58
N LEU A 61 -0.11 -18.28 -2.13
CA LEU A 61 0.06 -18.10 -3.58
C LEU A 61 0.60 -19.36 -4.23
N GLU A 62 1.61 -19.99 -3.63
CA GLU A 62 2.18 -21.24 -4.09
C GLU A 62 1.11 -22.34 -4.15
N ARG A 63 0.32 -22.49 -3.08
CA ARG A 63 -0.80 -23.45 -3.05
C ARG A 63 -1.84 -23.15 -4.12
N PHE A 64 -2.12 -21.88 -4.38
CA PHE A 64 -3.08 -21.47 -5.42
C PHE A 64 -2.56 -21.77 -6.82
N ILE A 65 -1.28 -21.53 -7.09
CA ILE A 65 -0.62 -21.88 -8.35
C ILE A 65 -0.64 -23.40 -8.55
N VAL A 66 -0.26 -24.17 -7.53
CA VAL A 66 -0.34 -25.65 -7.57
C VAL A 66 -1.76 -26.13 -7.84
N MET A 67 -2.79 -25.51 -7.23
CA MET A 67 -4.19 -25.85 -7.49
C MET A 67 -4.61 -25.57 -8.94
N ILE A 68 -4.15 -24.47 -9.54
CA ILE A 68 -4.48 -24.10 -10.93
C ILE A 68 -3.75 -25.01 -11.93
N PHE A 69 -2.46 -25.23 -11.72
CA PHE A 69 -1.61 -25.94 -12.68
C PHE A 69 -1.50 -27.45 -12.43
N GLY A 70 -2.01 -27.94 -11.29
CA GLY A 70 -1.99 -29.35 -10.93
C GLY A 70 -0.57 -29.92 -10.77
N LEU A 71 0.40 -29.08 -10.40
CA LEU A 71 1.81 -29.44 -10.21
C LEU A 71 2.06 -30.24 -8.92
#